data_AF-A0A3S0UEA0-F1
#
_entry.id   AF-A0A3S0UEA0-F1
#
_cell.length_a   1.000
_cell.length_b   1.000
_cell.length_c   1.000
_cell.angle_alpha   90.00
_cell.angle_beta   90.00
_cell.angle_gamma   90.00
#
_symmetry.space_group_name_H-M   'P 1'
#
loop_
_entity.id
_entity.type
_entity.pdbx_description
1 polymer ?
#
loop_
_entity_poly.entity_id
_entity_poly.type
_entity_poly.pdbx_seq_one_letter_code
_entity_poly.pdbx_strand_id
1 'polypeptide(L)'
;ESCINALEREKDYTEIGRLNRLFHMALYGKAPNQRLLKLVEHGLNEEERFLRFNLEAMGLGPTSQEDHRELLSLVAQKKIDESILTLRNHLMRGMEVIANYLNGLDTSDNKRSL
;
A
#
# COMPACT_ATOMS: atom_id res chain seq x y z
N GLU A 1 -11.79 -6.13 -9.39
CA GLU A 1 -12.65 -6.10 -8.18
C GLU A 1 -12.37 -7.19 -7.15
N SER A 2 -12.05 -8.44 -7.55
CA SER A 2 -11.81 -9.53 -6.58
C SER A 2 -10.77 -9.23 -5.49
N CYS A 3 -9.64 -8.58 -5.82
CA CYS A 3 -8.62 -8.22 -4.82
C CYS A 3 -9.11 -7.13 -3.85
N ILE A 4 -9.80 -6.11 -4.34
CA ILE A 4 -10.34 -5.01 -3.53
C ILE A 4 -11.37 -5.53 -2.52
N ASN A 5 -12.28 -6.39 -2.97
CA ASN A 5 -13.31 -6.97 -2.10
C ASN A 5 -12.70 -7.93 -1.06
N ALA A 6 -11.60 -8.60 -1.40
CA ALA A 6 -10.85 -9.42 -0.45
C ALA A 6 -10.15 -8.54 0.60
N LEU A 7 -9.45 -7.48 0.17
CA LEU A 7 -8.79 -6.52 1.05
C LEU A 7 -9.74 -5.92 2.09
N GLU A 8 -10.95 -5.57 1.70
CA GLU A 8 -11.94 -4.94 2.58
C GLU A 8 -12.43 -5.85 3.72
N ARG A 9 -12.27 -7.17 3.58
CA ARG A 9 -12.70 -8.16 4.58
C ARG A 9 -11.54 -8.83 5.30
N GLU A 10 -10.32 -8.65 4.79
CA GLU A 10 -9.14 -9.31 5.29
C GLU A 10 -8.68 -8.69 6.62
N LYS A 11 -8.23 -9.54 7.53
CA LYS A 11 -7.71 -9.16 8.84
C LYS A 11 -6.29 -9.66 9.07
N ASP A 12 -5.85 -10.67 8.31
CA ASP A 12 -4.47 -11.11 8.34
C ASP A 12 -3.60 -10.10 7.57
N TYR A 13 -2.69 -9.44 8.28
CA TYR A 13 -1.79 -8.44 7.72
C TYR A 13 -0.86 -8.97 6.64
N THR A 14 -0.50 -10.26 6.69
CA THR A 14 0.26 -10.92 5.63
C THR A 14 -0.56 -10.97 4.34
N GLU A 15 -1.83 -11.36 4.45
CA GLU A 15 -2.74 -11.44 3.32
C GLU A 15 -3.13 -10.05 2.79
N ILE A 16 -3.26 -9.05 3.67
CA ILE A 16 -3.46 -7.64 3.26
C ILE A 16 -2.32 -7.18 2.35
N GLY A 17 -1.06 -7.37 2.78
CA GLY A 17 0.10 -6.96 1.97
C GLY A 17 0.16 -7.71 0.63
N ARG A 18 -0.10 -9.02 0.64
CA ARG A 18 -0.14 -9.85 -0.58
C ARG A 18 -1.23 -9.39 -1.54
N LEU A 19 -2.45 -9.15 -1.06
CA LEU A 19 -3.58 -8.69 -1.86
C LEU A 19 -3.36 -7.28 -2.43
N ASN A 20 -2.71 -6.39 -1.66
CA ASN A 20 -2.32 -5.06 -2.11
C ASN A 20 -1.36 -5.14 -3.31
N ARG A 21 -0.30 -5.96 -3.17
CA ARG A 21 0.66 -6.21 -4.25
C ARG A 21 -0.02 -6.76 -5.50
N LEU A 22 -0.92 -7.74 -5.36
CA LEU A 22 -1.65 -8.31 -6.49
C LEU A 22 -2.54 -7.29 -7.19
N PHE A 23 -3.21 -6.40 -6.44
CA PHE A 23 -4.00 -5.32 -7.00
C PHE A 23 -3.14 -4.40 -7.88
N HIS A 24 -2.02 -3.90 -7.35
CA HIS A 24 -1.12 -3.02 -8.10
C HIS A 24 -0.53 -3.71 -9.33
N MET A 25 -0.05 -4.95 -9.20
CA MET A 25 0.51 -5.70 -10.33
C MET A 25 -0.53 -6.00 -11.41
N ALA A 26 -1.80 -6.18 -11.06
CA ALA A 26 -2.88 -6.33 -12.03
C ALA A 26 -3.09 -5.05 -12.86
N LEU A 27 -2.95 -3.87 -12.25
CA LEU A 27 -3.02 -2.58 -12.97
C LEU A 27 -1.82 -2.40 -13.91
N TYR A 28 -0.62 -2.82 -13.47
CA TYR A 28 0.61 -2.60 -14.24
C TYR A 28 0.91 -3.69 -15.28
N GLY A 29 0.21 -4.83 -15.24
CA GLY A 29 0.55 -6.04 -15.99
C GLY A 29 0.59 -5.93 -17.52
N LYS A 30 0.10 -4.82 -18.11
CA LYS A 30 0.20 -4.54 -19.54
C LYS A 30 1.39 -3.65 -19.93
N ALA A 31 2.16 -3.15 -18.96
CA ALA A 31 3.34 -2.33 -19.25
C ALA A 31 4.42 -3.18 -19.96
N PRO A 32 5.01 -2.69 -21.06
CA PRO A 32 5.96 -3.47 -21.85
C PRO A 32 7.35 -3.58 -21.18
N ASN A 33 7.67 -2.69 -20.24
CA ASN A 33 8.98 -2.64 -19.60
C ASN A 33 9.10 -3.61 -18.42
N GLN A 34 9.53 -4.84 -18.70
CA GLN A 34 9.71 -5.89 -17.69
C GLN A 34 10.75 -5.55 -16.63
N ARG A 35 11.78 -4.75 -16.95
CA ARG A 35 12.79 -4.34 -15.96
C ARG A 35 12.18 -3.39 -14.93
N LEU A 36 11.37 -2.44 -15.38
CA LEU A 36 10.63 -1.55 -14.49
C LEU A 36 9.65 -2.33 -13.62
N LEU A 37 8.87 -3.24 -14.21
CA LEU A 37 7.91 -4.06 -13.45
C LEU A 37 8.57 -4.87 -12.33
N LYS A 38 9.77 -5.41 -12.56
CA LYS A 38 10.54 -6.11 -11.51
C LYS A 38 10.93 -5.19 -10.34
N LEU A 39 11.30 -3.94 -10.63
CA LEU A 39 11.62 -2.96 -9.58
C LEU A 39 10.36 -2.56 -8.79
N VAL A 40 9.24 -2.38 -9.48
CA VAL A 40 7.95 -2.09 -8.84
C VAL A 40 7.53 -3.25 -7.94
N GLU A 41 7.58 -4.48 -8.44
CA GLU A 41 7.25 -5.67 -7.65
C GLU A 41 8.18 -5.83 -6.44
N HIS A 42 9.48 -5.54 -6.60
CA HIS A 42 10.42 -5.56 -5.49
C HIS A 42 10.05 -4.54 -4.41
N GLY A 43 9.71 -3.30 -4.78
CA GLY A 43 9.25 -2.29 -3.84
C GLY A 43 7.96 -2.70 -3.11
N LEU A 44 6.99 -3.27 -3.82
CA LEU A 44 5.75 -3.78 -3.22
C LEU A 44 6.01 -4.96 -2.26
N ASN A 45 7.00 -5.81 -2.54
CA ASN A 45 7.40 -6.89 -1.63
C ASN A 45 8.04 -6.35 -0.34
N GLU A 46 8.83 -5.28 -0.43
CA GLU A 46 9.41 -4.63 0.74
C GLU A 46 8.34 -3.94 1.58
N GLU A 47 7.35 -3.29 0.95
CA GLU A 47 6.17 -2.76 1.64
C GLU A 47 5.39 -3.87 2.33
N GLU A 48 5.05 -4.96 1.63
CA GLU A 48 4.38 -6.15 2.21
C GLU A 48 5.12 -6.66 3.45
N ARG A 49 6.45 -6.78 3.36
CA ARG A 49 7.30 -7.22 4.47
C ARG A 49 7.24 -6.23 5.64
N PHE A 50 7.28 -4.93 5.37
CA PHE A 50 7.18 -3.91 6.40
C PHE A 50 5.84 -3.99 7.14
N LEU A 51 4.73 -4.04 6.40
CA LEU A 51 3.39 -4.13 6.98
C LEU A 51 3.24 -5.40 7.81
N ARG A 52 3.67 -6.57 7.30
CA ARG A 52 3.56 -7.83 8.04
C ARG A 52 4.15 -7.78 9.45
N PHE A 53 5.26 -7.09 9.65
CA PHE A 53 5.92 -7.03 10.96
C PHE A 53 5.48 -5.85 11.83
N ASN A 54 4.90 -4.80 11.25
CA ASN A 54 4.62 -3.55 11.96
C ASN A 54 3.14 -3.18 12.04
N LEU A 55 2.27 -3.70 11.15
CA LEU A 55 0.89 -3.21 11.04
C LEU A 55 0.06 -3.43 12.31
N GLU A 56 0.28 -4.55 12.99
CA GLU A 56 -0.36 -4.83 14.28
C GLU A 56 0.03 -3.78 15.34
N ALA A 57 1.31 -3.43 15.40
CA ALA A 57 1.84 -2.41 16.30
C ALA A 57 1.44 -0.97 15.91
N MET A 58 1.17 -0.74 14.62
CA MET A 58 0.70 0.56 14.12
C MET A 58 -0.75 0.85 14.52
N GLY A 59 -1.52 -0.16 14.96
CA GLY A 59 -2.89 0.03 15.45
C GLY A 59 -3.83 0.66 14.42
N LEU A 60 -3.54 0.46 13.12
CA LEU A 60 -4.35 0.99 12.04
C LEU A 60 -5.71 0.32 12.11
N GLY A 61 -6.77 1.11 12.31
CA GLY A 61 -8.15 0.65 12.26
C GLY A 61 -8.53 0.10 10.88
N PRO A 62 -9.82 -0.15 10.64
CA PRO A 62 -10.30 -0.63 9.34
C PRO A 62 -9.81 0.28 8.21
N THR A 63 -9.08 -0.29 7.24
CA THR A 63 -8.56 0.45 6.11
C THR A 63 -9.61 0.50 5.00
N SER A 64 -10.11 1.71 4.71
CA SER A 64 -11.00 1.94 3.58
C SER A 64 -10.28 1.61 2.27
N GLN A 65 -10.98 0.93 1.35
CA GLN A 65 -10.47 0.59 0.02
C GLN A 65 -10.91 1.59 -1.06
N GLU A 66 -11.36 2.78 -0.65
CA GLU A 66 -11.85 3.84 -1.56
C GLU A 66 -10.81 4.26 -2.59
N ASP A 67 -9.54 4.47 -2.18
CA ASP A 67 -8.45 4.81 -3.11
C ASP A 67 -8.29 3.74 -4.20
N HIS A 68 -8.37 2.45 -3.85
CA HIS A 68 -8.25 1.35 -4.81
C HIS A 68 -9.43 1.31 -5.78
N ARG A 69 -10.64 1.59 -5.28
CA ARG A 69 -11.85 1.68 -6.11
C ARG A 69 -11.78 2.86 -7.07
N GLU A 70 -11.35 4.02 -6.59
CA GLU A 70 -11.16 5.22 -7.39
C GLU A 70 -10.10 4.98 -8.47
N LEU A 71 -8.92 4.46 -8.09
CA LEU A 71 -7.83 4.17 -9.02
C LEU A 71 -8.26 3.18 -10.11
N LEU A 72 -8.97 2.10 -9.74
CA LEU A 72 -9.49 1.14 -10.71
C LEU A 72 -10.47 1.81 -11.70
N SER A 73 -11.36 2.67 -11.19
CA SER A 73 -12.34 3.41 -12.00
C SER A 73 -11.67 4.36 -12.98
N LEU A 74 -10.68 5.12 -12.54
CA LEU A 74 -9.92 6.06 -13.38
C LEU A 74 -9.12 5.33 -14.47
N VAL A 75 -8.47 4.22 -14.12
CA VAL A 75 -7.73 3.38 -15.07
C VAL A 75 -8.68 2.77 -16.11
N ALA A 76 -9.85 2.28 -15.70
CA ALA A 76 -10.86 1.73 -16.61
C ALA A 76 -11.38 2.79 -17.60
N GLN A 77 -11.51 4.04 -17.14
CA GLN A 77 -11.89 5.19 -17.96
C GLN A 77 -10.72 5.79 -18.77
N LYS A 78 -9.50 5.25 -18.64
CA LYS A 78 -8.27 5.75 -19.27
C LYS A 78 -7.94 7.21 -18.90
N LYS A 79 -8.33 7.65 -17.71
CA LYS A 79 -8.01 8.97 -17.15
C LYS A 79 -6.61 8.96 -16.56
N ILE A 80 -5.60 9.09 -17.43
CA ILE A 80 -4.20 8.81 -17.08
C ILE A 80 -3.68 9.77 -16.01
N ASP A 81 -3.85 11.07 -16.19
CA ASP A 81 -3.30 12.07 -15.28
C ASP A 81 -3.94 11.98 -13.90
N GLU A 82 -5.26 11.79 -13.85
CA GLU A 82 -5.99 11.57 -12.60
C GLU A 82 -5.57 10.25 -11.94
N SER A 83 -5.38 9.17 -12.71
CA SER A 83 -4.89 7.89 -12.16
C SER A 83 -3.50 8.06 -11.52
N ILE A 84 -2.60 8.80 -12.16
CA ILE A 84 -1.26 9.08 -11.64
C ILE A 84 -1.36 9.92 -10.36
N LEU A 85 -2.21 10.94 -10.33
CA LEU A 85 -2.41 11.78 -9.17
C LEU A 85 -2.98 10.98 -7.98
N THR A 86 -4.02 10.18 -8.21
CA THR A 86 -4.63 9.31 -7.20
C THR A 86 -3.60 8.31 -6.66
N LEU A 87 -2.83 7.65 -7.53
CA LEU A 87 -1.76 6.74 -7.11
C LEU A 87 -0.69 7.45 -6.27
N ARG A 88 -0.27 8.66 -6.66
CA ARG A 88 0.71 9.44 -5.89
C ARG A 88 0.17 9.76 -4.50
N ASN A 89 -1.07 10.23 -4.41
CA ASN A 89 -1.69 10.57 -3.13
C ASN A 89 -1.84 9.35 -2.22
N HIS A 90 -2.18 8.20 -2.81
CA HIS A 90 -2.25 6.92 -2.10
C HIS A 90 -0.88 6.53 -1.49
N LEU A 91 0.18 6.57 -2.29
CA LEU A 91 1.55 6.29 -1.82
C LEU A 91 2.03 7.28 -0.74
N MET A 92 1.74 8.57 -0.91
CA MET A 92 2.09 9.60 0.07
C MET A 92 1.42 9.35 1.43
N ARG A 93 0.13 9.01 1.45
CA ARG A 93 -0.59 8.69 2.68
C ARG A 93 0.00 7.46 3.38
N GLY A 94 0.35 6.42 2.62
CA GLY A 94 1.05 5.25 3.16
C GLY A 94 2.40 5.63 3.81
N MET A 95 3.20 6.46 3.13
CA MET A 95 4.48 6.95 3.66
C MET A 95 4.31 7.80 4.92
N GLU A 96 3.32 8.69 4.98
CA GLU A 96 3.05 9.50 6.18
C GLU A 96 2.72 8.63 7.40
N VAL A 97 1.90 7.61 7.20
CA VAL A 97 1.53 6.64 8.24
C VAL A 97 2.77 5.87 8.75
N ILE A 98 3.63 5.40 7.83
CA ILE A 98 4.88 4.72 8.19
C ILE A 98 5.84 5.66 8.93
N ALA A 99 6.04 6.88 8.41
CA ALA A 99 6.94 7.85 9.02
C ALA A 99 6.48 8.25 10.43
N ASN A 100 5.19 8.46 10.64
CA ASN A 100 4.63 8.77 11.96
C ASN A 100 4.85 7.64 12.95
N TYR A 101 4.67 6.38 12.52
CA TYR A 101 4.95 5.22 13.36
C TYR A 101 6.43 5.13 13.75
N LEU A 102 7.35 5.28 12.79
CA LEU A 102 8.79 5.23 13.06
C LEU A 102 9.24 6.36 14.00
N ASN A 103 8.76 7.58 13.80
CA ASN A 103 9.04 8.70 14.70
C ASN A 103 8.48 8.45 16.13
N GLY A 104 7.37 7.73 16.25
CA GLY A 104 6.81 7.31 17.53
C GLY A 104 7.69 6.29 18.27
N LEU A 105 8.35 5.39 17.54
CA LEU A 105 9.32 4.43 18.11
C LEU A 105 10.56 5.15 18.66
N ASP A 106 11.14 6.08 17.88
CA ASP A 106 12.33 6.83 18.31
C ASP A 106 12.08 7.64 19.60
N THR A 107 10.90 8.24 19.73
CA THR A 107 10.53 9.03 20.92
C THR A 107 10.25 8.18 22.16
N SER A 108 9.83 6.92 21.99
CA SER A 108 9.56 6.00 23.09
C SER A 108 10.82 5.30 23.60
N ASP A 109 11.77 4.97 22.72
CA ASP A 109 13.08 4.46 23.11
C ASP A 109 13.94 5.51 23.83
N ASN A 110 13.85 6.78 23.42
CA ASN A 110 14.58 7.87 24.08
C ASN A 110 14.03 8.17 25.50
N LYS A 111 12.73 7.92 25.74
CA LYS A 111 12.11 8.02 27.08
C LYS A 111 12.42 6.84 28.01
N ARG A 112 12.76 5.67 27.47
CA ARG A 112 13.17 4.50 28.28
C ARG A 112 14.63 4.54 28.71
N SER A 113 15.43 5.42 28.10
CA SER A 113 16.86 5.58 28.37
C SER A 113 17.19 6.75 29.31
N LEU A 114 16.16 7.40 29.88
CA LEU A 114 16.24 8.48 30.87
C LEU A 114 15.54 8.05 32.16
#